data_AF-A0A534PEB7-F1
#
_entry.id   AF-A0A534PEB7-F1
#
_cell.length_a   1.000
_cell.length_b   1.000
_cell.length_c   1.000
_cell.angle_alpha   90.00
_cell.angle_beta   90.00
_cell.angle_gamma   90.00
#
_symmetry.space_group_name_H-M   'P 1'
#
loop_
_entity.id
_entity.type
_entity.pdbx_description
1 polymer ?
#
loop_
_entity_poly.entity_id
_entity_poly.type
_entity_poly.pdbx_seq_one_letter_code
_entity_poly.pdbx_strand_id
1 'polypeptide(L)'
;MLRWVALALTAVTGFTGLAYEVTWQKYLAILLGAHSEATAAVLGLFLGGLSLGYWVLGALSRALIARGRATGRAAPLLVVYGAVEAGIGVWCLLFPWLFPAVRSASVWLPTGDGALAFA
;
A
#
# COMPACT_ATOMS: atom_id res chain seq x y z
N MET A 1 24.53 15.08 7.49
CA MET A 1 23.62 14.46 8.49
C MET A 1 22.25 14.14 7.89
N LEU A 2 21.58 15.09 7.22
CA LEU A 2 20.26 14.88 6.61
C LEU A 2 20.16 13.67 5.65
N ARG A 3 21.20 13.40 4.85
CA ARG A 3 21.23 12.24 3.92
C ARG A 3 21.13 10.89 4.65
N TRP A 4 21.82 10.75 5.79
CA TRP A 4 21.78 9.52 6.59
C TRP A 4 20.41 9.33 7.26
N VAL A 5 19.83 10.43 7.77
CA VAL A 5 18.48 10.41 8.33
C VAL A 5 17.45 10.01 7.27
N ALA A 6 17.54 10.57 6.07
CA ALA A 6 16.65 10.21 4.97
C ALA A 6 16.76 8.73 4.60
N LEU A 7 17.98 8.18 4.48
CA LEU A 7 18.19 6.75 4.21
C LEU A 7 17.64 5.86 5.32
N ALA A 8 17.83 6.24 6.58
CA ALA A 8 17.29 5.52 7.73
C ALA A 8 15.75 5.52 7.71
N LEU A 9 15.12 6.68 7.45
CA LEU A 9 13.67 6.80 7.29
C LEU A 9 13.16 5.95 6.12
N THR A 10 13.85 5.96 4.97
CA THR A 10 13.52 5.10 3.82
C THR A 10 13.62 3.61 4.15
N ALA A 11 14.61 3.20 4.94
CA ALA A 11 14.74 1.81 5.37
C ALA A 11 13.61 1.41 6.32
N VAL A 12 13.28 2.29 7.29
CA VAL A 12 12.21 2.05 8.26
C VAL A 12 10.84 2.00 7.56
N THR A 13 10.54 2.91 6.64
CA THR A 13 9.27 2.89 5.90
C THR A 13 9.13 1.60 5.08
N GLY A 14 10.23 1.14 4.43
CA GLY A 14 10.25 -0.14 3.74
C GLY A 14 10.02 -1.35 4.65
N PHE A 15 10.66 -1.36 5.82
CA PHE A 15 10.45 -2.40 6.84
C PHE A 15 9.00 -2.42 7.34
N THR A 16 8.41 -1.25 7.61
CA THR A 16 7.00 -1.17 8.00
C THR A 16 6.06 -1.65 6.90
N GLY A 17 6.42 -1.46 5.62
CA GLY A 17 5.69 -2.00 4.48
C GLY A 17 5.59 -3.54 4.51
N LEU A 18 6.70 -4.22 4.85
CA LEU A 18 6.71 -5.68 5.02
C LEU A 18 5.85 -6.13 6.21
N ALA A 19 5.85 -5.37 7.31
CA ALA A 19 4.98 -5.65 8.45
C ALA A 19 3.49 -5.50 8.09
N TYR A 20 3.14 -4.52 7.25
CA TYR A 20 1.79 -4.35 6.72
C TYR A 20 1.39 -5.52 5.81
N GLU A 21 2.29 -5.98 4.95
CA GLU A 21 2.05 -7.13 4.10
C GLU A 21 1.61 -8.36 4.91
N VAL A 22 2.38 -8.73 5.94
CA VAL A 22 2.06 -9.86 6.83
C VAL A 22 0.76 -9.64 7.60
N THR A 23 0.50 -8.40 8.04
CA THR A 23 -0.71 -8.07 8.80
C THR A 23 -1.96 -8.19 7.92
N TRP A 24 -1.94 -7.63 6.71
CA TRP A 24 -3.05 -7.70 5.76
C TRP A 24 -3.24 -9.11 5.20
N GLN A 25 -2.17 -9.91 5.05
CA GLN A 25 -2.27 -11.32 4.72
C GLN A 25 -3.08 -12.09 5.76
N LYS A 26 -2.87 -11.84 7.06
CA LYS A 26 -3.67 -12.47 8.12
C LYS A 26 -5.14 -12.09 8.01
N TYR A 27 -5.45 -10.82 7.71
CA TYR A 27 -6.83 -10.38 7.50
C TYR A 27 -7.49 -11.06 6.29
N LEU A 28 -6.79 -11.16 5.17
CA LEU A 28 -7.29 -11.83 3.97
C LEU A 28 -7.44 -13.34 4.16
N ALA A 29 -6.53 -13.99 4.90
CA ALA A 29 -6.65 -15.40 5.23
C ALA A 29 -7.93 -15.70 6.03
N ILE A 30 -8.39 -14.77 6.88
CA ILE A 30 -9.66 -14.93 7.60
C ILE A 30 -10.87 -14.84 6.65
N LEU A 31 -10.77 -14.05 5.57
CA LEU A 31 -11.85 -13.90 4.60
C LEU A 31 -11.90 -15.04 3.58
N LEU A 32 -10.74 -15.50 3.11
CA LEU A 32 -10.63 -16.55 2.09
C LEU A 32 -10.66 -17.97 2.68
N GLY A 33 -10.35 -18.13 3.97
CA GLY A 33 -10.27 -19.44 4.63
C GLY A 33 -9.03 -20.28 4.24
N ALA A 34 -8.35 -19.94 3.14
CA ALA A 34 -7.12 -20.59 2.68
C ALA A 34 -5.89 -19.69 2.81
N HIS A 35 -4.83 -20.20 3.45
CA HIS A 35 -3.59 -19.44 3.67
C HIS A 35 -2.76 -19.22 2.39
N SER A 36 -2.75 -20.16 1.46
CA SER A 36 -2.00 -20.07 0.20
C SER A 36 -2.55 -18.98 -0.72
N GLU A 37 -3.87 -18.95 -0.90
CA GLU A 37 -4.56 -17.97 -1.74
C GLU A 37 -4.40 -16.55 -1.20
N ALA A 38 -4.56 -16.36 0.12
CA ALA A 38 -4.38 -15.07 0.76
C ALA A 38 -2.95 -14.53 0.59
N THR A 39 -1.95 -15.41 0.63
CA THR A 39 -0.54 -15.02 0.44
C THR A 39 -0.29 -14.59 -1.01
N ALA A 40 -0.75 -15.36 -1.99
CA ALA A 40 -0.63 -15.01 -3.41
C ALA A 40 -1.34 -13.70 -3.74
N ALA A 41 -2.57 -13.50 -3.21
CA ALA A 41 -3.34 -12.28 -3.41
C ALA A 41 -2.65 -11.06 -2.81
N VAL A 42 -2.13 -11.14 -1.58
CA VAL A 42 -1.39 -10.04 -0.95
C VAL A 42 -0.14 -9.69 -1.74
N LEU A 43 0.65 -10.69 -2.14
CA LEU A 43 1.87 -10.46 -2.93
C LEU A 43 1.54 -9.75 -4.25
N GLY A 44 0.52 -10.23 -4.96
CA GLY A 44 0.06 -9.62 -6.21
C GLY A 44 -0.40 -8.17 -6.02
N LEU A 45 -1.19 -7.90 -4.99
CA LEU A 45 -1.64 -6.54 -4.65
C LEU A 45 -0.49 -5.64 -4.21
N PHE A 46 0.47 -6.17 -3.43
CA PHE A 46 1.60 -5.41 -2.91
C PHE A 46 2.57 -5.04 -4.03
N LEU A 47 3.01 -6.02 -4.83
CA LEU A 47 3.92 -5.78 -5.96
C LEU A 47 3.24 -4.97 -7.06
N GLY A 48 1.97 -5.26 -7.37
CA GLY A 48 1.18 -4.50 -8.33
C GLY A 48 0.99 -3.05 -7.87
N GLY A 49 0.66 -2.85 -6.60
CA GLY A 49 0.54 -1.53 -5.97
C GLY A 49 1.86 -0.75 -5.97
N LEU A 50 2.99 -1.40 -5.68
CA LEU A 50 4.31 -0.78 -5.76
C LEU A 50 4.64 -0.35 -7.20
N SER A 51 4.41 -1.22 -8.18
CA SER A 51 4.64 -0.92 -9.60
C SER A 51 3.80 0.29 -10.04
N LEU A 52 2.50 0.29 -9.73
CA LEU A 52 1.60 1.39 -10.01
C LEU A 52 2.05 2.68 -9.29
N GLY A 53 2.43 2.57 -8.02
CA GLY A 53 2.96 3.67 -7.22
C GLY A 53 4.20 4.30 -7.84
N TYR A 54 5.16 3.51 -8.30
CA TYR A 54 6.36 4.00 -8.99
C TYR A 54 6.02 4.70 -10.30
N TRP A 55 5.07 4.19 -11.07
CA TRP A 55 4.64 4.83 -12.30
C TRP A 55 3.99 6.20 -12.04
N VAL A 56 3.01 6.25 -11.12
CA VAL A 56 2.26 7.48 -10.80
C VAL A 56 3.13 8.51 -10.09
N LEU A 57 3.80 8.14 -8.99
CA LEU A 57 4.65 9.06 -8.23
C LEU A 57 5.93 9.42 -8.99
N GLY A 58 6.43 8.53 -9.84
CA GLY A 58 7.52 8.81 -10.76
C GLY A 58 7.13 9.86 -11.81
N ALA A 59 5.93 9.77 -12.39
CA ALA A 59 5.42 10.79 -13.30
C ALA A 59 5.18 12.12 -12.58
N LEU A 60 4.58 12.08 -11.38
CA LEU A 60 4.32 13.26 -10.55
C LEU A 60 5.61 13.98 -10.15
N SER A 61 6.61 13.26 -9.65
CA SER A 61 7.90 13.85 -9.25
C SER A 61 8.61 14.53 -10.42
N ARG A 62 8.65 13.89 -11.60
CA ARG A 62 9.18 14.51 -12.82
C ARG A 62 8.44 15.79 -13.19
N ALA A 63 7.11 15.77 -13.13
CA ALA A 63 6.29 16.96 -13.42
C ALA A 63 6.53 18.09 -12.40
N LEU A 64 6.66 17.77 -11.12
CA LEU A 64 6.92 18.75 -10.06
C LEU A 64 8.31 19.37 -10.17
N ILE A 65 9.33 18.55 -10.50
CA ILE A 65 10.70 19.04 -10.73
C ILE A 65 10.74 19.95 -11.96
N ALA A 66 10.07 19.58 -13.05
CA ALA A 66 9.99 20.39 -14.26
C ALA A 66 9.32 21.76 -13.99
N ARG A 67 8.21 21.77 -13.25
CA ARG A 67 7.52 23.00 -12.81
C ARG A 67 8.38 23.87 -11.91
N GLY A 68 9.10 23.27 -10.95
CA GLY A 68 10.00 23.99 -10.04
C GLY A 68 11.15 24.67 -10.78
N ARG A 69 11.75 23.99 -11.78
CA ARG A 69 12.78 24.60 -12.64
C ARG A 69 12.26 25.77 -13.46
N ALA A 70 11.03 25.68 -14.00
CA ALA A 70 10.43 26.76 -14.78
C ALA A 70 10.08 28.00 -13.95
N THR A 71 9.79 27.83 -12.66
CA THR A 71 9.42 28.93 -11.73
C THR A 71 10.55 29.36 -10.79
N GLY A 72 11.75 28.76 -10.90
CA GLY A 72 12.90 29.06 -10.04
C GLY A 72 12.72 28.64 -8.57
N ARG A 73 11.73 27.81 -8.24
CA ARG A 73 11.43 27.35 -6.87
C ARG A 73 11.83 25.90 -6.66
N ALA A 74 12.23 25.56 -5.44
CA ALA A 74 12.49 24.17 -5.06
C ALA A 74 11.20 23.35 -5.14
N ALA A 75 11.27 22.18 -5.77
CA ALA A 75 10.11 21.29 -5.89
C ALA A 75 9.75 20.69 -4.51
N PRO A 76 8.47 20.70 -4.10
CA PRO A 76 8.05 20.33 -2.74
C PRO A 76 7.96 18.79 -2.55
N LEU A 77 9.01 18.04 -2.93
CA LEU A 77 9.01 16.57 -2.88
C LEU A 77 8.79 16.03 -1.46
N LEU A 78 9.34 16.71 -0.45
CA LEU A 78 9.20 16.30 0.95
C LEU A 78 7.74 16.39 1.43
N VAL A 79 6.99 17.41 0.97
CA VAL A 79 5.58 17.59 1.31
C VAL A 79 4.74 16.50 0.65
N VAL A 80 5.02 16.18 -0.61
CA VAL A 80 4.34 15.08 -1.31
C VAL A 80 4.61 13.75 -0.61
N TYR A 81 5.85 13.46 -0.25
CA TYR A 81 6.21 12.27 0.52
C TYR A 81 5.46 12.21 1.86
N GLY A 82 5.47 13.32 2.62
CA GLY A 82 4.75 13.40 3.90
C GLY A 82 3.23 13.21 3.75
N ALA A 83 2.63 13.73 2.67
CA ALA A 83 1.21 13.53 2.38
C ALA A 83 0.90 12.06 2.06
N VAL A 84 1.78 11.36 1.34
CA VAL A 84 1.64 9.92 1.07
C VAL A 84 1.74 9.12 2.37
N GLU A 85 2.74 9.38 3.21
CA GLU A 85 2.86 8.69 4.51
C GLU A 85 1.67 8.97 5.43
N ALA A 86 1.17 10.21 5.47
CA ALA A 86 -0.04 10.54 6.20
C ALA A 86 -1.26 9.76 5.68
N GLY A 87 -1.41 9.64 4.36
CA GLY A 87 -2.47 8.83 3.74
C GLY A 87 -2.39 7.36 4.15
N ILE A 88 -1.19 6.77 4.16
CA ILE A 88 -0.96 5.40 4.62
C ILE A 88 -1.34 5.27 6.10
N GLY A 89 -0.89 6.19 6.96
CA GLY A 89 -1.20 6.19 8.38
C GLY A 89 -2.71 6.28 8.66
N VAL A 90 -3.41 7.17 7.96
CA VAL A 90 -4.88 7.30 8.05
C VAL A 90 -5.55 5.99 7.61
N TRP A 91 -5.11 5.38 6.51
CA TRP A 91 -5.65 4.09 6.06
C TRP A 91 -5.46 2.99 7.11
N CYS A 92 -4.27 2.89 7.71
CA CYS A 92 -3.99 1.93 8.78
C CYS A 92 -4.86 2.14 10.02
N LEU A 93 -5.15 3.39 10.40
CA LEU A 93 -6.02 3.68 11.54
C LEU A 93 -7.50 3.36 11.26
N LEU A 94 -7.96 3.60 10.03
CA LEU A 94 -9.34 3.32 9.62
C LEU A 94 -9.59 1.82 9.38
N PHE A 95 -8.57 1.07 8.98
CA PHE A 95 -8.72 -0.32 8.54
C PHE A 95 -9.35 -1.26 9.60
N PRO A 96 -8.98 -1.24 10.89
CA PRO A 96 -9.60 -2.08 11.91
C PRO A 96 -11.11 -1.85 12.05
N TRP A 97 -11.62 -0.66 11.72
CA TRP A 97 -13.05 -0.34 11.77
C TRP A 97 -13.76 -0.72 10.48
N LEU A 98 -13.07 -0.62 9.34
CA LEU A 98 -13.58 -1.06 8.04
C LEU A 98 -13.67 -2.58 7.95
N PHE A 99 -12.73 -3.30 8.55
CA PHE A 99 -12.63 -4.75 8.41
C PHE A 99 -13.88 -5.52 8.89
N PRO A 100 -14.51 -5.21 10.05
CA PRO A 100 -15.78 -5.81 10.44
C PRO A 100 -16.91 -5.56 9.43
N ALA A 101 -16.98 -4.36 8.84
CA ALA A 101 -17.98 -4.05 7.83
C ALA A 101 -17.79 -4.90 6.56
N VAL A 102 -16.54 -5.03 6.09
CA VAL A 102 -16.19 -5.89 4.95
C VAL A 102 -16.49 -7.36 5.26
N ARG A 103 -16.17 -7.84 6.45
CA ARG A 103 -16.51 -9.20 6.89
C ARG A 103 -18.02 -9.44 6.92
N SER A 104 -18.80 -8.47 7.38
CA SER A 104 -20.26 -8.63 7.40
C SER A 104 -20.84 -8.72 5.98
N ALA A 105 -20.26 -7.99 5.04
CA ALA A 105 -20.63 -8.06 3.63
C ALA A 105 -20.18 -9.37 2.96
N SER A 106 -19.06 -9.96 3.37
CA SER A 106 -18.57 -11.22 2.78
C SER A 106 -19.46 -12.42 3.07
N VAL A 107 -20.24 -12.41 4.15
CA VAL A 107 -21.23 -13.47 4.46
C VAL A 107 -22.35 -13.53 3.42
N TRP A 108 -22.55 -12.44 2.65
CA TRP A 108 -23.56 -12.38 1.59
C TRP A 108 -23.05 -12.89 0.24
N LEU A 109 -21.74 -13.14 0.10
CA LEU A 109 -21.22 -13.83 -1.08
C LEU A 109 -21.41 -15.33 -0.86
N PRO A 110 -22.22 -16.02 -1.69
CA PRO A 110 -22.26 -17.47 -1.69
C PRO A 110 -20.85 -17.97 -1.98
N THR A 111 -20.24 -18.71 -1.06
CA THR A 111 -19.07 -19.54 -1.33
C THR A 111 -19.50 -20.63 -2.32
N GLY A 112 -19.60 -20.26 -3.60
CA GLY A 112 -19.82 -21.18 -4.70
C GLY A 112 -18.63 -22.13 -4.76
N ASP A 113 -18.94 -23.41 -4.65
CA ASP A 113 -18.03 -24.56 -4.61
C ASP A 113 -16.78 -24.37 -5.48
N GLY A 114 -15.61 -24.36 -4.82
CA GLY A 114 -14.32 -24.96 -5.21
C GLY A 114 -13.76 -24.89 -6.64
N ALA A 115 -14.41 -24.24 -7.60
CA ALA A 115 -14.16 -24.46 -9.03
C ALA A 115 -13.45 -23.28 -9.73
N LEU A 116 -13.37 -22.11 -9.09
CA LEU A 116 -12.64 -20.93 -9.61
C LEU A 116 -11.40 -20.57 -8.78
N ALA A 117 -11.12 -21.34 -7.73
CA ALA A 117 -9.91 -21.25 -6.95
C ALA A 117 -8.77 -21.99 -7.69
N PHE A 118 -8.33 -21.43 -8.82
CA PHE A 118 -7.07 -21.80 -9.49
C PHE A 118 -6.91 -23.29 -9.83
N ALA A 119 -7.69 -23.78 -10.80
CA ALA A 119 -7.22 -24.88 -11.66
C ALA A 119 -6.11 -24.38 -12.59
#